data_AF-A0A963LZV4-F1
#
_entry.id   AF-A0A963LZV4-F1
#
_cell.length_a   1.000
_cell.length_b   1.000
_cell.length_c   1.000
_cell.angle_alpha   90.00
_cell.angle_beta   90.00
_cell.angle_gamma   90.00
#
_symmetry.space_group_name_H-M   'P 1'
#
loop_
_entity.id
_entity.type
_entity.pdbx_description
1 polymer ?
#
loop_
_entity_poly.entity_id
_entity_poly.type
_entity_poly.pdbx_seq_one_letter_code
_entity_poly.pdbx_strand_id
1 'polypeptide(L)'
;MKKLLASTILAAGMTMGMAAAASAQECGRVTIANMNWASAEVLANIDKIILSEGYGCEAELVAGDTTPTLTSMVEKQEPDV
;
A
#
# COMPACT_ATOMS: atom_id res chain seq x y z
N MET A 1 21.28 37.16 -22.09
CA MET A 1 21.06 35.72 -22.33
C MET A 1 21.62 34.81 -21.22
N LYS A 2 22.85 35.01 -20.74
CA LYS A 2 23.44 34.16 -19.67
C LYS A 2 22.66 34.15 -18.33
N LYS A 3 22.07 35.28 -17.93
CA LYS A 3 21.24 35.37 -16.69
C LYS A 3 19.88 34.67 -16.80
N LEU A 4 19.31 34.58 -18.00
CA LEU A 4 18.06 33.87 -18.25
C LEU A 4 18.28 32.36 -18.19
N LEU A 5 19.39 31.87 -18.77
CA LEU A 5 19.79 30.46 -18.72
C LEU A 5 20.10 29.99 -17.29
N ALA A 6 20.75 30.83 -16.48
CA ALA A 6 21.03 30.51 -15.08
C ALA A 6 19.74 30.41 -14.24
N SER A 7 18.74 31.25 -14.53
CA SER A 7 17.45 31.25 -13.81
C SER A 7 16.59 30.03 -14.15
N THR A 8 16.62 29.54 -15.39
CA THR A 8 15.91 28.30 -15.77
C THR A 8 16.54 27.05 -15.17
N ILE A 9 17.87 27.02 -15.00
CA ILE A 9 18.58 25.89 -14.37
C ILE A 9 18.28 25.82 -12.87
N LEU A 10 18.25 26.96 -12.17
CA LEU A 10 17.85 26.98 -10.76
C LEU A 10 16.38 26.58 -10.55
N ALA A 11 15.48 27.04 -11.42
CA ALA A 11 14.07 26.68 -11.34
C ALA A 11 13.83 25.18 -11.62
N ALA A 12 14.56 24.59 -12.58
CA ALA A 12 14.50 23.15 -12.86
C ALA A 12 15.15 22.30 -11.75
N GLY A 13 16.19 22.81 -11.08
CA GLY A 13 16.82 22.13 -9.95
C GLY A 13 15.94 22.06 -8.70
N MET A 14 15.16 23.12 -8.44
CA MET A 14 14.23 23.16 -7.30
C MET A 14 13.02 22.24 -7.48
N THR A 15 12.55 22.00 -8.71
CA THR A 15 11.42 21.08 -8.96
C THR A 15 11.84 19.61 -8.86
N MET A 16 13.09 19.26 -9.20
CA MET A 16 13.61 17.89 -9.02
C MET A 16 13.93 17.56 -7.56
N GLY A 17 14.36 18.54 -6.75
CA GLY A 17 14.70 18.33 -5.34
C GLY A 17 13.48 18.05 -4.44
N MET A 18 12.27 18.50 -4.84
CA MET A 18 11.05 18.32 -4.05
C MET A 18 10.34 16.97 -4.30
N ALA A 19 10.68 16.26 -5.38
CA ALA A 19 10.06 14.97 -5.73
C ALA A 19 10.59 13.79 -4.87
N ALA A 20 11.73 13.97 -4.20
CA ALA A 20 12.38 12.93 -3.40
C ALA A 20 11.89 12.86 -1.94
N ALA A 21 10.97 13.74 -1.52
CA ALA A 21 10.48 13.81 -0.15
C ALA A 21 9.13 13.10 0.06
N ALA A 22 8.72 12.21 -0.86
CA ALA A 22 7.73 11.19 -0.52
C ALA A 22 8.44 10.18 0.39
N SER A 23 8.42 10.45 1.70
CA SER A 23 8.78 9.45 2.70
C SER A 23 7.95 8.20 2.43
N ALA A 24 8.59 7.15 1.94
CA ALA A 24 8.00 5.82 1.88
C ALA A 24 7.72 5.41 3.32
N GLN A 25 6.48 5.62 3.77
CA GLN A 25 6.03 5.06 5.04
C GLN A 25 6.19 3.55 4.89
N GLU A 26 6.99 2.92 5.76
CA GLU A 26 7.06 1.46 5.82
C GLU A 26 5.64 0.93 5.99
N CYS A 27 5.23 0.03 5.10
CA CYS A 27 3.85 -0.43 4.98
C CYS A 27 3.30 -1.00 6.30
N GLY A 28 4.18 -1.56 7.14
CA GLY A 28 3.81 -2.13 8.42
C GLY A 28 3.07 -3.46 8.27
N ARG A 29 2.34 -3.85 9.31
CA ARG A 29 1.56 -5.08 9.37
C ARG A 29 0.18 -4.87 8.75
N VAL A 30 -0.21 -5.76 7.85
CA VAL A 30 -1.50 -5.77 7.15
C VAL A 30 -2.14 -7.16 7.29
N THR A 31 -3.42 -7.21 7.66
CA THR A 31 -4.20 -8.44 7.79
C THR A 31 -5.25 -8.51 6.68
N ILE A 32 -5.37 -9.67 6.06
CA ILE A 32 -6.21 -9.91 4.88
C ILE A 32 -7.18 -11.05 5.18
N ALA A 33 -8.47 -10.86 4.91
CA ALA A 33 -9.48 -11.90 5.05
C ALA A 33 -9.26 -13.02 4.02
N ASN A 34 -8.93 -14.22 4.49
CA ASN A 34 -8.97 -15.45 3.71
C ASN A 34 -10.34 -16.11 3.85
N MET A 35 -11.21 -15.84 2.88
CA MET A 35 -12.58 -16.34 2.89
C MET A 35 -12.64 -17.85 2.61
N ASN A 36 -13.69 -18.52 3.08
CA ASN A 36 -13.84 -19.98 3.01
C ASN A 36 -14.15 -20.56 1.60
N TRP A 37 -14.07 -19.77 0.52
CA TRP A 37 -14.31 -20.24 -0.84
C TRP A 37 -13.10 -20.00 -1.75
N ALA A 38 -12.86 -20.96 -2.66
CA ALA A 38 -11.60 -21.09 -3.38
C ALA A 38 -11.19 -19.84 -4.19
N SER A 39 -12.13 -19.14 -4.83
CA SER A 39 -11.78 -17.95 -5.62
C SER A 39 -11.27 -16.80 -4.75
N ALA A 40 -11.84 -16.59 -3.55
CA ALA A 40 -11.36 -15.57 -2.64
C ALA A 40 -10.06 -15.99 -1.95
N GLU A 41 -9.87 -17.27 -1.66
CA GLU A 41 -8.59 -17.76 -1.15
C GLU A 41 -7.45 -17.50 -2.14
N VAL A 42 -7.68 -17.72 -3.44
CA VAL A 42 -6.71 -17.38 -4.48
C VAL A 42 -6.40 -15.88 -4.49
N LEU A 43 -7.43 -15.03 -4.41
CA LEU A 43 -7.24 -13.57 -4.37
C LEU A 43 -6.47 -13.12 -3.11
N ALA A 44 -6.83 -13.63 -1.93
CA ALA A 44 -6.14 -13.31 -0.68
C ALA A 44 -4.64 -13.66 -0.74
N ASN A 45 -4.28 -14.79 -1.37
CA ASN A 45 -2.88 -15.16 -1.58
C ASN A 45 -2.17 -14.23 -2.59
N ILE A 46 -2.86 -13.80 -3.65
CA ILE A 46 -2.32 -12.81 -4.61
C ILE A 46 -2.07 -11.47 -3.89
N ASP A 47 -3.03 -10.98 -3.12
CA ASP A 47 -2.92 -9.74 -2.36
C ASP A 47 -1.74 -9.81 -1.38
N LYS A 48 -1.59 -10.94 -0.67
CA LYS A 48 -0.44 -11.17 0.22
C LYS A 48 0.90 -11.08 -0.52
N ILE A 49 1.02 -11.68 -1.71
CA ILE A 49 2.25 -11.62 -2.51
C ILE A 49 2.54 -10.18 -2.92
N ILE A 50 1.54 -9.45 -3.41
CA ILE A 50 1.71 -8.06 -3.85
C ILE A 50 2.14 -7.18 -2.68
N LEU A 51 1.49 -7.31 -1.52
CA LEU A 51 1.79 -6.50 -0.35
C LEU A 51 3.15 -6.85 0.25
N SER A 52 3.50 -8.13 0.35
CA SER A 52 4.79 -8.56 0.91
C SER A 52 5.95 -8.25 -0.03
N GLU A 53 5.88 -8.71 -1.28
CA GLU A 53 7.00 -8.64 -2.23
C GLU A 53 7.04 -7.32 -3.01
N GLY A 54 5.88 -6.70 -3.25
CA GLY A 54 5.77 -5.46 -4.02
C GLY A 54 5.85 -4.20 -3.16
N TYR A 55 5.30 -4.24 -1.95
CA TYR A 55 5.23 -3.07 -1.06
C TYR A 55 6.02 -3.23 0.25
N GLY A 56 6.59 -4.41 0.53
CA GLY A 56 7.38 -4.64 1.75
C GLY A 56 6.55 -4.69 3.04
N CYS A 57 5.26 -5.00 2.94
CA CYS A 57 4.36 -5.13 4.09
C CYS A 57 4.57 -6.48 4.81
N GLU A 58 4.33 -6.52 6.12
CA GLU A 58 4.11 -7.77 6.84
C GLU A 58 2.65 -8.21 6.66
N ALA A 59 2.36 -8.93 5.58
CA ALA A 59 1.01 -9.34 5.23
C ALA A 59 0.62 -10.73 5.79
N GLU A 60 -0.47 -10.77 6.56
CA GLU A 60 -0.99 -11.98 7.21
C GLU A 60 -2.40 -12.32 6.73
N LEU A 61 -2.66 -13.61 6.52
CA LEU A 61 -4.00 -14.09 6.18
C LEU A 61 -4.75 -14.49 7.44
N VAL A 62 -6.00 -14.04 7.58
CA VAL A 62 -6.88 -14.35 8.70
C VAL A 62 -8.12 -15.06 8.19
N ALA A 63 -8.52 -16.17 8.81
CA ALA A 63 -9.69 -16.90 8.37
C ALA A 63 -10.96 -16.02 8.43
N GLY A 64 -11.74 -16.05 7.35
CA GLY A 64 -12.91 -15.20 7.18
C GLY A 64 -14.11 -15.90 6.55
N ASP A 65 -15.27 -15.27 6.73
CA ASP A 65 -16.52 -15.58 6.02
C ASP A 65 -17.32 -14.28 5.89
N THR A 66 -18.21 -14.21 4.91
CA THR A 66 -18.89 -13.00 4.45
C THR A 66 -19.45 -12.17 5.61
N THR A 67 -20.38 -12.72 6.39
CA THR A 67 -21.03 -11.99 7.48
C THR A 67 -20.10 -11.67 8.66
N PRO A 68 -19.38 -12.64 9.27
CA PRO A 68 -18.53 -12.33 10.43
C PRO A 68 -17.36 -11.41 10.08
N THR A 69 -16.75 -11.53 8.89
CA THR A 69 -15.69 -10.63 8.46
C THR A 69 -16.24 -9.21 8.30
N LEU A 70 -17.34 -9.02 7.58
CA LEU A 70 -17.94 -7.69 7.39
C LEU A 70 -18.34 -7.04 8.72
N THR A 71 -18.94 -7.80 9.64
CA THR A 71 -19.25 -7.30 10.99
C THR A 71 -17.98 -6.89 11.72
N SER A 72 -16.92 -7.71 11.67
CA SER A 72 -15.64 -7.37 12.30
C SER A 72 -15.00 -6.12 11.70
N MET A 73 -15.01 -5.96 10.38
CA MET A 73 -14.44 -4.77 9.71
C MET A 73 -15.18 -3.49 10.12
N VAL A 74 -16.51 -3.56 10.30
CA VAL A 74 -17.31 -2.41 10.75
C VAL A 74 -17.06 -2.08 12.22
N GLU A 75 -17.08 -3.10 13.08
CA GLU A 75 -17.07 -2.89 14.54
C GLU A 75 -15.65 -2.76 15.12
N LYS A 76 -14.68 -3.45 14.51
CA LYS A 76 -13.30 -3.58 15.02
C LYS A 76 -12.24 -3.05 14.06
N GLN A 77 -12.62 -2.71 12.82
CA GLN A 77 -11.69 -2.28 11.78
C GLN A 77 -10.62 -3.34 11.46
N GLU A 78 -10.98 -4.62 11.62
CA GLU A 78 -10.11 -5.76 11.32
C GLU A 78 -10.92 -6.87 10.62
N PRO A 79 -10.36 -7.58 9.63
CA PRO A 79 -9.03 -7.37 9.04
C PRO A 79 -8.97 -6.06 8.21
N ASP A 80 -7.75 -5.68 7.81
CA ASP A 80 -7.49 -4.46 7.05
C ASP A 80 -8.04 -4.52 5.61
N VAL A 81 -8.06 -5.72 5.03
CA VAL A 81 -8.50 -6.03 3.66
C VAL A 81 -9.47 -7.20 3.64
#